data_AF-A0A7J5XZD2-F1
#
_entry.id   AF-A0A7J5XZD2-F1
#
_cell.length_a   1.000
_cell.length_b   1.000
_cell.length_c   1.000
_cell.angle_alpha   90.00
_cell.angle_beta   90.00
_cell.angle_gamma   90.00
#
_symmetry.space_group_name_H-M   'P 1'
#
loop_
_entity.id
_entity.type
_entity.pdbx_description
1 polymer ?
#
loop_
_entity_poly.entity_id
_entity_poly.type
_entity_poly.pdbx_seq_one_letter_code
_entity_poly.pdbx_strand_id
1 'polypeptide(L)' 'MIAEDQTIVSGSVLNVVNALMLMFAAYYCLNISYRSELGATLEFLQRCLFKINPDKGTKVERKE' A
#
# COMPACT_ATOMS: atom_id res chain seq x y z
N MET A 1 14.13 -5.86 -2.85
CA MET A 1 14.27 -7.22 -2.32
C MET A 1 12.89 -7.69 -1.89
N ILE A 2 12.40 -8.82 -2.40
CA ILE A 2 11.14 -9.45 -1.95
C ILE A 2 11.54 -10.66 -1.12
N ALA A 3 11.04 -10.73 0.11
CA ALA A 3 11.29 -11.82 1.02
C ALA A 3 9.97 -12.45 1.48
N GLU A 4 9.93 -13.78 1.47
CA GLU A 4 8.83 -14.61 1.96
C GLU A 4 9.42 -15.51 3.06
N ASP A 5 8.78 -15.56 4.24
CA ASP A 5 9.28 -16.30 5.39
C ASP A 5 10.75 -16.02 5.74
N GLN A 6 11.12 -14.73 5.73
CA GLN A 6 12.49 -14.25 5.96
C GLN A 6 13.53 -14.72 4.92
N THR A 7 13.08 -15.38 3.85
CA THR A 7 13.93 -15.86 2.76
C THR A 7 13.81 -14.92 1.57
N ILE A 8 14.93 -14.45 1.03
CA ILE A 8 14.93 -13.55 -0.12
C ILE A 8 14.61 -14.37 -1.38
N VAL A 9 13.38 -14.25 -1.88
CA VAL A 9 12.91 -14.97 -3.08
C VAL A 9 13.26 -14.21 -4.35
N SER A 10 13.40 -12.88 -4.28
CA SER A 10 13.80 -12.07 -5.43
C SER A 10 14.64 -10.84 -5.06
N GLY A 11 15.89 -10.84 -5.51
CA GLY A 11 16.86 -9.76 -5.32
C GLY A 11 16.79 -8.62 -6.34
N SER A 12 15.94 -8.73 -7.37
CA SER A 12 15.93 -7.81 -8.53
C SER A 12 15.30 -6.44 -8.26
N VAL A 13 14.57 -6.28 -7.15
CA VAL A 13 14.06 -4.96 -6.76
C VAL A 13 15.17 -4.17 -6.07
N LEU A 14 15.93 -3.43 -6.89
CA LEU A 14 17.14 -2.69 -6.52
C LEU A 14 16.86 -1.38 -5.77
N ASN A 15 15.61 -0.91 -5.72
CA ASN A 15 15.24 0.36 -5.09
C ASN A 15 14.04 0.18 -4.15
N VAL A 16 14.12 0.80 -2.96
CA VAL A 16 13.05 0.88 -1.96
C VAL A 16 11.76 1.46 -2.55
N VAL A 17 11.86 2.46 -3.44
CA VAL A 17 10.68 3.08 -4.07
C VAL A 17 9.93 2.06 -4.94
N ASN A 18 10.67 1.26 -5.74
CA ASN A 18 10.08 0.22 -6.57
C ASN A 18 9.48 -0.91 -5.72
N ALA A 19 10.12 -1.26 -4.60
CA ALA A 19 9.58 -2.24 -3.65
C ALA A 19 8.26 -1.75 -3.05
N LEU A 20 8.21 -0.50 -2.60
CA LEU A 20 7.01 0.09 -2.01
C LEU A 20 5.87 0.19 -3.03
N MET A 21 6.17 0.60 -4.28
CA MET A 21 5.18 0.60 -5.37
C MET A 21 4.63 -0.80 -5.64
N LEU A 22 5.49 -1.83 -5.67
CA LEU A 22 5.06 -3.21 -5.88
C LEU A 22 4.17 -3.70 -4.73
N MET A 23 4.52 -3.41 -3.47
CA MET A 23 3.70 -3.74 -2.31
C MET A 23 2.33 -3.05 -2.35
N PHE A 24 2.30 -1.77 -2.75
CA PHE A 24 1.06 -1.03 -2.94
C PHE A 24 0.19 -1.64 -4.03
N ALA A 25 0.76 -1.94 -5.19
CA ALA A 25 0.03 -2.56 -6.30
C ALA A 25 -0.48 -3.96 -5.93
N ALA A 26 0.33 -4.76 -5.24
CA ALA A 26 -0.06 -6.07 -4.73
C ALA A 26 -1.25 -5.98 -3.77
N TYR A 27 -1.22 -5.05 -2.82
CA TYR A 27 -2.28 -4.87 -1.83
C TYR A 27 -3.57 -4.30 -2.44
N TYR A 28 -3.49 -3.18 -3.16
CA TYR A 28 -4.67 -2.45 -3.64
C TYR A 28 -5.20 -2.90 -5.00
N CYS A 29 -4.32 -3.33 -5.92
CA CYS A 29 -4.75 -3.72 -7.27
C CYS A 29 -4.97 -5.24 -7.37
N LEU A 30 -4.10 -6.03 -6.73
CA LEU A 30 -4.16 -7.50 -6.80
C LEU A 30 -4.89 -8.14 -5.61
N ASN A 31 -5.32 -7.35 -4.61
CA ASN A 31 -6.00 -7.80 -3.39
C ASN A 31 -5.22 -8.90 -2.63
N ILE A 32 -3.89 -8.86 -2.67
CA ILE A 32 -3.06 -9.78 -1.88
C ILE A 32 -3.17 -9.40 -0.41
N SER A 33 -3.63 -10.34 0.42
CA SER A 33 -3.75 -10.13 1.86
C SER A 33 -2.38 -10.18 2.52
N TYR A 34 -1.97 -9.06 3.08
CA TYR A 34 -0.82 -8.98 3.98
C TYR A 34 -1.25 -9.16 5.44
N ARG A 35 -0.26 -9.37 6.33
CA ARG A 35 -0.50 -9.33 7.78
C ARG A 35 -1.14 -8.00 8.19
N SER A 36 -1.97 -8.04 9.23
CA SER A 36 -2.75 -6.90 9.75
C SER A 36 -1.92 -5.62 9.91
N GLU A 37 -0.73 -5.74 10.48
CA GLU A 37 0.18 -4.64 10.77
C GLU A 37 0.73 -4.00 9.49
N LEU A 38 1.00 -4.83 8.49
CA LEU A 38 1.51 -4.36 7.20
C LEU A 38 0.39 -3.70 6.37
N GLY A 39 -0.81 -4.30 6.37
CA GLY A 39 -1.99 -3.70 5.76
C GLY A 39 -2.29 -2.31 6.34
N ALA A 40 -2.33 -2.20 7.68
CA ALA A 40 -2.53 -0.93 8.37
C ALA A 40 -1.45 0.12 8.02
N THR A 41 -0.20 -0.32 7.83
CA THR A 41 0.89 0.57 7.40
C THR A 41 0.66 1.08 5.98
N LEU A 42 0.27 0.22 5.05
CA LEU A 42 -0.02 0.63 3.66
C LEU A 42 -1.23 1.57 3.58
N GLU A 43 -2.24 1.37 4.43
CA GLU A 43 -3.41 2.27 4.54
C GLU A 43 -3.03 3.63 5.12
N PHE A 44 -2.21 3.64 6.17
CA PHE A 44 -1.66 4.87 6.73
C PHE A 44 -0.87 5.66 5.67
N LEU A 45 0.01 4.99 4.92
CA LEU A 45 0.79 5.63 3.85
C LEU A 45 -0.12 6.21 2.75
N GLN A 46 -1.14 5.45 2.32
CA GLN A 46 -2.10 5.89 1.30
C GLN A 46 -2.84 7.17 1.71
N ARG A 47 -3.33 7.22 2.96
CA ARG A 47 -4.18 8.31 3.46
C ARG A 47 -3.37 9.50 3.97
N CYS A 48 -2.34 9.26 4.76
CA CYS A 48 -1.64 10.31 5.49
C CYS A 48 -0.46 10.91 4.72
N LEU A 49 0.24 10.11 3.90
CA LEU A 49 1.41 10.60 3.16
C LEU A 49 1.09 10.90 1.70
N PHE A 50 0.44 9.97 1.00
CA PHE A 50 0.24 10.10 -0.44
C PHE A 50 -1.07 10.81 -0.81
N LYS A 51 -2.00 10.94 0.14
CA LYS A 51 -3.33 11.54 -0.06
C LYS A 51 -4.06 11.00 -1.30
N ILE A 52 -3.82 9.72 -1.62
CA ILE A 52 -4.41 9.05 -2.78
C ILE A 52 -5.92 8.92 -2.58
N ASN A 53 -6.34 8.64 -1.34
CA ASN A 53 -7.74 8.77 -0.98
C ASN A 53 -8.04 10.22 -0.62
N PRO A 54 -9.09 10.82 -1.20
CA PRO A 54 -9.53 12.15 -0.84
C PRO A 54 -9.99 12.19 0.62
N ASP A 55 -9.70 13.29 1.31
CA ASP A 55 -10.10 13.52 2.71
C ASP A 55 -11.63 13.45 2.90
N LYS A 56 -12.37 13.79 1.84
CA LYS A 56 -13.83 13.71 1.78
C LYS A 56 -14.24 12.80 0.63
N GLY A 57 -15.04 11.78 0.93
CA GLY A 57 -15.67 10.97 -0.10
C GLY A 57 -16.67 11.80 -0.91
N THR A 58 -16.73 11.58 -2.22
CA THR A 58 -17.68 12.25 -3.14
C THR A 58 -19.15 11.91 -2.87
N LYS A 59 -19.44 10.97 -1.95
CA LYS A 59 -20.80 10.49 -1.66
C LYS A 59 -21.55 11.29 -0.59
N VAL A 60 -20.93 12.30 0.03
CA VAL A 60 -21.59 13.10 1.07
C VAL A 60 -21.39 14.59 0.78
N GLU A 61 -22.17 15.12 -0.16
CA GLU A 61 -22.46 16.55 -0.17
C GLU A 61 -23.34 16.85 1.04
N ARG A 62 -22.76 17.45 2.08
CA ARG A 62 -23.56 18.20 3.05
C ARG A 62 -24.03 19.46 2.33
N LYS A 63 -25.29 19.47 1.89
CA LYS A 63 -25.98 20.71 1.53
C LYS A 63 -25.99 21.59 2.79
N GLU A 64 -25.33 22.74 2.71
CA GLU A 64 -25.54 23.85 3.63
C GLU A 64 -26.91 24.49 3.39
#